data_AF-A0A7C3TAB8-F1
#
_entry.id   AF-A0A7C3TAB8-F1
#
_cell.length_a   1.000
_cell.length_b   1.000
_cell.length_c   1.000
_cell.angle_alpha   90.00
_cell.angle_beta   90.00
_cell.angle_gamma   90.00
#
_symmetry.space_group_name_H-M   'P 1'
#
loop_
_entity.id
_entity.type
_entity.pdbx_description
1 polymer ?
#
loop_
_entity_poly.entity_id
_entity_poly.type
_entity_poly.pdbx_seq_one_letter_code
_entity_poly.pdbx_strand_id
1 'polypeptide(L)'
;MVFKMHNISEIVFRQKEIERFSNEWFVRRDVEIGEDLLRSSLIKVVLGPRRAGKSFFSIQSIKDRKYAYLNFDEERLVRIDDYDTFIKGLREVYGSFENEPPDISKAISRSQC
;
A
#
# COMPACT_ATOMS: atom_id res chain seq x y z
N MET A 1 -22.53 -13.72 -20.92
CA MET A 1 -22.05 -13.63 -19.51
C MET A 1 -20.88 -12.65 -19.51
N VAL A 2 -21.14 -11.37 -19.21
CA VAL A 2 -20.13 -10.31 -19.28
C VAL A 2 -19.33 -10.34 -17.98
N PHE A 3 -18.11 -10.89 -18.03
CA PHE A 3 -17.15 -10.73 -16.94
C PHE A 3 -16.76 -9.24 -16.91
N LYS A 4 -17.30 -8.52 -15.92
CA LYS A 4 -16.94 -7.13 -15.65
C LYS A 4 -15.50 -7.14 -15.16
N MET A 5 -14.56 -6.76 -16.03
CA MET A 5 -13.19 -6.49 -15.66
C MET A 5 -13.22 -5.27 -14.73
N HIS A 6 -13.15 -5.50 -13.42
CA HIS A 6 -13.05 -4.41 -12.47
C HIS A 6 -11.64 -3.83 -12.59
N ASN A 7 -11.52 -2.57 -13.00
CA ASN A 7 -10.23 -1.89 -13.08
C ASN A 7 -9.67 -1.72 -11.66
N ILE A 8 -8.50 -2.30 -11.39
CA ILE A 8 -7.84 -2.21 -10.08
C ILE A 8 -7.62 -0.75 -9.69
N SER A 9 -7.29 0.11 -10.65
CA SER A 9 -7.13 1.55 -10.43
C SER A 9 -8.38 2.21 -9.87
N GLU A 10 -9.59 1.78 -10.24
CA GLU A 10 -10.84 2.30 -9.66
C GLU A 10 -10.96 1.94 -8.17
N ILE A 11 -10.60 0.70 -7.81
CA ILE A 11 -10.64 0.22 -6.43
C ILE A 11 -9.60 0.97 -5.59
N VAL A 12 -8.37 1.07 -6.09
CA VAL A 12 -7.27 1.81 -5.44
C VAL A 12 -7.64 3.28 -5.27
N PHE A 13 -8.20 3.91 -6.30
CA PHE A 13 -8.62 5.32 -6.25
C PHE A 13 -9.68 5.55 -5.18
N ARG A 14 -10.67 4.65 -5.06
CA ARG A 14 -11.67 4.73 -3.98
C ARG A 14 -11.02 4.63 -2.60
N GLN A 15 -10.04 3.75 -2.44
CA GLN A 15 -9.37 3.56 -1.15
C GLN A 15 -8.46 4.74 -0.77
N LYS A 16 -7.90 5.45 -1.76
CA LYS A 16 -7.08 6.65 -1.58
C LYS A 16 -7.80 7.77 -0.84
N GLU A 17 -9.13 7.78 -0.80
CA GLU A 17 -9.90 8.71 0.04
C GLU A 17 -9.48 8.65 1.52
N ILE A 18 -8.91 7.52 1.98
CA ILE A 18 -8.41 7.39 3.35
C ILE A 18 -7.27 8.37 3.67
N GLU A 19 -6.53 8.82 2.65
CA GLU A 19 -5.44 9.79 2.80
C GLU A 19 -5.93 11.19 3.15
N ARG A 20 -7.19 11.51 2.83
CA ARG A 20 -7.80 12.76 3.28
C ARG A 20 -7.83 12.83 4.80
N PHE A 21 -8.17 11.72 5.44
CA PHE A 21 -8.08 11.61 6.90
C PHE A 21 -6.64 11.65 7.40
N SER A 22 -5.60 11.43 6.59
CA SER A 22 -4.22 11.58 7.07
C SER A 22 -3.80 13.05 7.24
N ASN A 23 -4.48 13.98 6.56
CA ASN A 23 -4.17 15.41 6.58
C ASN A 23 -4.97 16.20 7.63
N GLU A 24 -5.92 15.56 8.30
CA GLU A 24 -6.67 16.21 9.37
C GLU A 24 -5.84 16.34 10.66
N TRP A 25 -6.32 17.17 11.59
CA TRP A 25 -5.69 17.33 12.89
C TRP A 25 -6.00 16.13 13.79
N PHE A 26 -4.95 15.46 14.29
CA PHE A 26 -5.08 14.34 15.24
C PHE A 26 -4.29 14.59 16.51
N VAL A 27 -4.75 13.96 17.58
CA VAL A 27 -3.95 13.82 18.80
C VAL A 27 -2.69 13.03 18.47
N ARG A 28 -1.52 13.64 18.74
CA ARG A 28 -0.23 12.99 18.55
C ARG A 28 -0.15 11.76 19.45
N ARG A 29 0.35 10.65 18.91
CA ARG A 29 0.57 9.44 19.70
C ARG A 29 1.94 9.52 20.37
N ASP A 30 2.04 8.92 21.56
CA ASP A 30 3.30 8.83 22.30
C ASP A 30 4.33 7.89 21.64
N VAL A 31 3.90 7.13 20.64
CA VAL A 31 4.72 6.15 19.92
C VAL A 31 4.98 6.64 18.51
N GLU A 32 6.25 6.79 18.17
CA GLU A 32 6.73 7.11 16.82
C GLU A 32 7.62 5.97 16.31
N ILE A 33 7.56 5.71 15.00
CA ILE A 33 8.43 4.71 14.37
C ILE A 33 9.74 5.41 14.01
N GLY A 34 10.87 4.86 14.44
CA GLY A 34 12.18 5.40 14.13
C GLY A 34 12.43 5.49 12.62
N GLU A 35 13.04 6.60 12.19
CA GLU A 35 13.35 6.89 10.79
C GLU A 35 14.17 5.78 10.10
N ASP A 36 15.12 5.18 10.82
CA ASP A 36 15.95 4.08 10.31
C ASP A 36 15.11 2.85 9.96
N LEU A 37 14.10 2.55 10.79
CA LEU A 37 13.19 1.44 10.53
C LEU A 37 12.31 1.73 9.32
N LEU A 38 11.80 2.96 9.19
CA LEU A 38 10.98 3.38 8.05
C LEU A 38 11.76 3.36 6.72
N ARG A 39 13.05 3.74 6.74
CA ARG A 39 13.93 3.74 5.57
C ARG A 39 14.38 2.35 5.12
N SER A 40 14.39 1.37 6.03
CA SER A 40 14.77 0.00 5.67
C SER A 40 13.85 -0.55 4.57
N SER A 41 14.33 -1.47 3.73
CA SER A 41 13.49 -2.19 2.75
C SER A 41 12.76 -3.40 3.34
N LEU A 42 12.93 -3.64 4.64
CA LEU A 42 12.32 -4.79 5.34
C LEU A 42 10.81 -4.66 5.42
N ILE A 43 10.10 -5.78 5.47
CA ILE A 43 8.66 -5.81 5.69
C ILE A 43 8.39 -5.39 7.14
N LYS A 44 7.46 -4.44 7.34
CA LYS A 44 7.02 -4.01 8.67
C LYS A 44 5.64 -4.59 8.94
N VAL A 45 5.50 -5.23 10.10
CA VAL A 45 4.24 -5.85 10.53
C VAL A 45 3.73 -5.10 11.76
N VAL A 46 2.54 -4.49 11.65
CA VAL A 46 1.89 -3.80 12.77
C VAL A 46 0.82 -4.72 13.38
N LEU A 47 1.06 -5.16 14.62
CA LEU A 47 0.20 -6.12 15.34
C LEU A 47 -0.67 -5.45 16.40
N GLY A 48 -1.71 -6.17 16.86
CA GLY A 48 -2.54 -5.76 18.00
C GLY A 48 -4.04 -6.07 17.85
N PRO A 49 -4.85 -5.82 18.89
CA PRO A 49 -6.28 -6.16 18.94
C PRO A 49 -7.14 -5.47 17.87
N ARG A 50 -8.35 -5.99 17.63
CA ARG A 50 -9.35 -5.32 16.77
C ARG A 50 -9.64 -3.92 17.33
N ARG A 51 -9.72 -2.91 16.46
CA ARG A 51 -9.93 -1.48 16.81
C ARG A 51 -8.80 -0.78 17.58
N ALA A 52 -7.59 -1.36 17.66
CA ALA A 52 -6.40 -0.66 18.18
C ALA A 52 -5.86 0.47 17.26
N GLY A 53 -6.54 0.78 16.15
CA GLY A 53 -6.13 1.86 15.24
C GLY A 53 -4.84 1.60 14.47
N LYS A 54 -4.57 0.33 14.11
CA LYS A 54 -3.34 -0.10 13.41
C LYS A 54 -3.19 0.47 12.01
N SER A 55 -4.21 0.35 11.16
CA SER A 55 -4.16 0.91 9.79
C SER A 55 -3.96 2.42 9.82
N PHE A 56 -4.65 3.09 10.76
CA PHE A 56 -4.49 4.51 10.98
C PHE A 56 -3.09 4.87 11.47
N PHE A 57 -2.52 4.09 12.40
CA PHE A 57 -1.14 4.26 12.85
C PHE A 57 -0.15 4.18 11.68
N SER A 58 -0.26 3.13 10.87
CA SER A 58 0.63 2.92 9.72
C SER A 58 0.60 4.09 8.75
N ILE A 59 -0.60 4.56 8.38
CA ILE A 59 -0.79 5.70 7.46
C ILE A 59 -0.19 6.97 8.09
N GLN A 60 -0.50 7.24 9.35
CA GLN A 60 0.01 8.42 10.05
C GLN A 60 1.55 8.42 10.17
N SER A 61 2.16 7.25 10.36
CA SER A 61 3.63 7.10 10.45
C SER A 61 4.36 7.32 9.13
N ILE A 62 3.68 7.17 7.98
CA ILE A 62 4.28 7.31 6.64
C ILE A 62 3.72 8.49 5.85
N LYS A 63 2.85 9.32 6.46
CA LYS A 63 2.12 10.40 5.78
C LYS A 63 3.02 11.42 5.07
N ASP A 64 4.23 11.62 5.59
CA ASP A 64 5.21 12.59 5.06
C ASP A 64 6.16 11.95 4.02
N ARG A 65 5.84 10.73 3.56
CA ARG A 65 6.62 9.96 2.57
C ARG A 65 5.79 9.66 1.33
N LYS A 66 6.46 9.25 0.24
CA LYS A 66 5.77 8.75 -0.94
C LYS A 66 5.41 7.28 -0.73
N TYR A 67 4.15 6.97 -0.47
CA TYR A 67 3.66 5.61 -0.29
C TYR A 67 2.47 5.32 -1.21
N ALA A 68 2.11 4.04 -1.30
CA ALA A 68 0.86 3.60 -1.88
C ALA A 68 0.11 2.75 -0.86
N TYR A 69 -1.22 2.88 -0.83
CA TYR A 69 -2.09 2.16 0.10
C TYR A 69 -3.00 1.20 -0.66
N LEU A 70 -3.12 -0.02 -0.13
CA LEU A 70 -4.05 -1.04 -0.62
C LEU A 70 -4.60 -1.83 0.57
N ASN A 71 -5.92 -1.89 0.68
CA ASN A 71 -6.62 -2.74 1.63
C ASN A 71 -7.05 -4.04 0.94
N PHE A 72 -6.51 -5.17 1.39
CA PHE A 72 -6.79 -6.50 0.85
C PHE A 72 -8.13 -7.10 1.29
N ASP A 73 -8.82 -6.51 2.27
CA ASP A 73 -10.14 -6.99 2.72
C ASP A 73 -11.26 -6.77 1.68
N GLU A 74 -11.00 -6.02 0.60
CA GLU A 74 -11.97 -5.81 -0.47
C GLU A 74 -12.13 -7.09 -1.31
N GLU A 75 -13.33 -7.69 -1.27
CA GLU A 75 -13.65 -8.96 -1.94
C GLU A 75 -13.32 -8.97 -3.45
N ARG A 76 -13.35 -7.80 -4.09
CA ARG A 76 -13.02 -7.65 -5.52
C ARG A 76 -11.53 -7.86 -5.80
N LEU A 77 -10.66 -7.58 -4.83
CA LEU A 77 -9.21 -7.79 -4.96
C LEU A 77 -8.83 -9.25 -4.72
N VAL A 78 -9.56 -9.96 -3.87
CA VAL A 78 -9.31 -11.38 -3.53
C VAL A 78 -9.46 -12.32 -4.74
N ARG A 79 -10.16 -11.89 -5.79
CA ARG A 79 -10.41 -12.69 -7.01
C ARG A 79 -9.35 -12.52 -8.10
N ILE A 80 -8.29 -11.74 -7.85
CA ILE A 80 -7.26 -11.42 -8.82
C ILE A 80 -5.97 -12.15 -8.43
N ASP A 81 -5.57 -13.11 -9.26
CA ASP A 81 -4.33 -13.89 -9.05
C ASP A 81 -3.07 -13.21 -9.66
N ASP A 82 -3.25 -12.13 -10.44
CA ASP A 82 -2.13 -11.44 -11.10
C ASP A 82 -1.60 -10.25 -10.29
N TYR A 83 -0.46 -10.47 -9.61
CA TYR A 83 0.28 -9.47 -8.84
C TYR A 83 0.72 -8.26 -9.67
N ASP A 84 1.06 -8.44 -10.95
CA ASP A 84 1.53 -7.34 -11.81
C ASP A 84 0.41 -6.32 -12.06
N THR A 85 -0.84 -6.80 -12.16
CA THR A 85 -1.99 -5.93 -12.35
C THR A 85 -2.20 -5.03 -11.13
N PHE A 86 -1.91 -5.50 -9.90
CA PHE A 86 -1.97 -4.64 -8.71
C PHE A 86 -0.92 -3.54 -8.73
N ILE A 87 0.34 -3.87 -9.05
CA ILE A 87 1.42 -2.89 -9.10
C ILE A 87 1.15 -1.84 -10.18
N LYS A 88 0.63 -2.26 -11.35
CA LYS A 88 0.21 -1.34 -12.41
C LYS A 88 -0.91 -0.40 -11.95
N GLY A 89 -1.94 -0.93 -11.29
CA GLY A 89 -3.04 -0.12 -10.76
C GLY A 89 -2.59 0.86 -9.68
N LEU A 90 -1.67 0.45 -8.81
CA LEU A 90 -1.06 1.35 -7.82
C LEU A 90 -0.25 2.45 -8.49
N ARG A 91 0.59 2.12 -9.48
CA ARG A 91 1.35 3.12 -10.26
C ARG A 91 0.45 4.12 -10.98
N GLU A 92 -0.68 3.67 -11.52
CA GLU A 92 -1.62 4.54 -12.23
C GLU A 92 -2.22 5.61 -11.29
N VAL A 93 -2.54 5.23 -10.05
CA VAL A 93 -3.20 6.12 -9.08
C VAL A 93 -2.22 6.94 -8.22
N TYR A 94 -1.06 6.38 -7.91
CA TYR A 94 -0.08 6.94 -6.99
C TYR A 94 1.20 7.44 -7.67
N GLY A 95 1.50 7.01 -8.90
CA GLY A 95 2.77 7.26 -9.54
C GLY A 95 3.89 6.43 -8.90
N SER A 96 5.03 7.07 -8.65
CA SER A 96 6.18 6.44 -8.00
C SER A 96 6.11 6.56 -6.47
N PHE A 97 6.32 5.45 -5.76
CA PHE A 97 6.38 5.39 -4.31
C PHE A 97 7.68 4.73 -3.81
N GLU A 98 8.04 5.00 -2.56
CA GLU A 98 9.22 4.43 -1.90
C GLU A 98 9.07 2.92 -1.73
N ASN A 99 10.19 2.20 -1.83
CA ASN A 99 10.24 0.75 -1.68
C ASN A 99 9.26 -0.01 -2.58
N GLU A 100 9.08 0.46 -3.81
CA GLU A 100 8.28 -0.25 -4.80
C GLU A 100 8.77 -1.71 -4.92
N PRO A 101 7.86 -2.70 -4.91
CA PRO A 101 8.23 -4.10 -5.07
C PRO A 101 9.08 -4.27 -6.35
N PRO A 102 10.24 -4.93 -6.25
CA PRO A 102 11.07 -5.17 -7.42
C PRO A 102 10.27 -5.99 -8.43
N ASP A 103 10.30 -5.54 -9.68
CA ASP A 103 9.71 -6.23 -10.82
C ASP A 103 10.41 -7.60 -10.97
N ILE A 104 9.74 -8.66 -10.51
CA ILE A 104 10.31 -10.01 -10.38
C ILE A 104 10.71 -10.54 -11.77
N SER A 105 9.94 -10.16 -12.81
CA SER A 105 10.25 -10.42 -14.23
C SER A 105 11.60 -9.86 -14.67
N LYS A 106 12.00 -8.69 -14.16
CA LYS A 106 13.31 -8.07 -14.43
C LYS A 106 14.44 -8.60 -13.54
N ALA A 107 14.10 -9.13 -12.37
CA ALA A 107 15.09 -9.72 -11.46
C ALA A 107 15.60 -11.07 -12.00
N ILE A 108 14.71 -11.89 -12.58
CA ILE A 108 15.05 -13.22 -13.12
C ILE A 108 15.93 -13.12 -14.39
N SER A 109 15.77 -12.08 -15.20
CA SER A 109 16.62 -11.88 -16.40
C SER A 109 18.05 -11.45 -16.08
N ARG A 110 18.30 -10.90 -14.89
CA ARG A 110 19.63 -10.46 -14.44
C ARG A 110 20.46 -11.56 -13.79
N SER A 111 19.85 -12.68 -13.40
CA SER A 111 20.50 -13.84 -12.79
C SER A 111 20.82 -14.97 -13.79
N GLN A 112 20.49 -14.81 -15.07
CA GLN A 112 20.89 -15.70 -16.16
C GLN A 112 22.12 -15.20 -16.97
N CYS A 113 22.81 -14.15 -16.50
CA CYS A 113 24.10 -13.70 -17.04
C CYS A 113 25.24 -14.12 -16.12
#